data_AF-A0A7Y2JRN9-F1
#
_entry.id   AF-A0A7Y2JRN9-F1
#
_cell.length_a   1.000
_cell.length_b   1.000
_cell.length_c   1.000
_cell.angle_alpha   90.00
_cell.angle_beta   90.00
_cell.angle_gamma   90.00
#
_symmetry.space_group_name_H-M   'P 1'
#
loop_
_entity.id
_entity.type
_entity.pdbx_description
1 polymer ?
#
loop_
_entity_poly.entity_id
_entity_poly.type
_entity_poly.pdbx_seq_one_letter_code
_entity_poly.pdbx_strand_id
1 'polypeptide(L)'
;MLMRRTTSLLLLAIMVLTFQSCRDEPIGVGEPDQQGEMGPQFDISDGANSGAVAGFFWLSPTVKKGPKTFAGTFDPNFLTLNPTIDICKINGTTGDGFDACIGSTIRTLSGTSQPEILRLDADKENYSVTWQSTNGVDIQVGMEYRAVLSVVGVTLGWVDLKAVAKKKDLKNVGPGFSGFVVGSPFVFKFRVETGIAGAVVVTPPGQMILDANTPGESVGYTATVTDLYAVALSGATVDWTS
;
A
#
# COMPACT_ATOMS: atom_id res chain seq x y z
N MET A 1 38.05 19.12 75.63
CA MET A 1 37.77 20.51 75.18
C MET A 1 36.87 20.44 73.96
N LEU A 2 35.70 21.07 74.03
CA LEU A 2 34.73 21.41 72.96
C LEU A 2 34.15 20.32 72.00
N MET A 3 32.95 19.83 72.36
CA MET A 3 31.64 20.14 71.73
C MET A 3 31.51 20.34 70.19
N ARG A 4 30.66 19.52 69.52
CA ARG A 4 29.55 19.90 68.59
C ARG A 4 28.88 18.63 67.99
N ARG A 5 27.63 18.32 68.38
CA ARG A 5 26.34 18.56 67.68
C ARG A 5 26.17 17.81 66.35
N THR A 6 25.12 16.97 66.25
CA THR A 6 23.98 17.09 65.30
C THR A 6 22.98 15.92 65.51
N THR A 7 21.79 16.18 66.06
CA THR A 7 20.46 16.34 65.40
C THR A 7 19.83 15.07 64.81
N SER A 8 18.75 14.63 65.48
CA SER A 8 17.78 13.60 65.10
C SER A 8 17.03 13.90 63.80
N LEU A 9 16.67 12.86 63.06
CA LEU A 9 15.47 12.84 62.22
C LEU A 9 14.64 11.58 62.50
N LEU A 10 13.36 11.82 62.79
CA LEU A 10 12.30 10.89 63.17
C LEU A 10 11.64 10.37 61.88
N LEU A 11 11.54 9.04 61.70
CA LEU A 11 10.73 8.44 60.63
C LEU A 11 9.51 7.74 61.25
N LEU A 12 8.32 8.25 60.91
CA LEU A 12 7.01 7.74 61.30
C LEU A 12 6.56 6.71 60.25
N ALA A 13 6.41 5.45 60.65
CA ALA A 13 5.90 4.38 59.79
C ALA A 13 4.37 4.32 59.89
N ILE A 14 3.67 4.56 58.78
CA ILE A 14 2.22 4.39 58.64
C ILE A 14 1.96 2.99 58.07
N MET A 15 1.38 2.13 58.91
CA MET A 15 0.97 0.77 58.57
C MET A 15 -0.47 0.80 58.05
N VAL A 16 -0.66 0.54 56.75
CA VAL A 16 -1.98 0.47 56.11
C VAL A 16 -2.44 -0.99 56.10
N LEU A 17 -3.46 -1.31 56.89
CA LEU A 17 -4.19 -2.58 56.81
C LEU A 17 -5.17 -2.52 55.62
N THR A 18 -5.01 -3.43 54.65
CA THR A 18 -6.01 -3.66 53.60
C THR A 18 -6.87 -4.88 53.96
N PHE A 19 -8.17 -4.66 54.12
CA PHE A 19 -9.19 -5.70 54.21
C PHE A 19 -9.46 -6.23 52.80
N GLN A 20 -9.28 -7.54 52.59
CA GLN A 20 -9.76 -8.21 51.38
C GLN A 20 -11.25 -8.56 51.56
N SER A 21 -12.12 -7.95 50.76
CA SER A 21 -13.48 -8.45 50.53
C SER A 21 -13.51 -9.24 49.22
N CYS A 22 -13.90 -10.51 49.27
CA CYS A 22 -14.37 -11.21 48.08
C CYS A 22 -15.60 -10.50 47.54
N ARG A 23 -15.50 -9.94 46.33
CA ARG A 23 -16.67 -9.55 45.54
C ARG A 23 -16.97 -10.69 44.58
N ASP A 24 -18.20 -11.20 44.64
CA ASP A 24 -18.82 -11.93 43.54
C ASP A 24 -18.78 -11.02 42.31
N GLU A 25 -18.10 -11.46 41.25
CA GLU A 25 -18.14 -10.80 39.96
C GLU A 25 -19.54 -11.06 39.35
N PRO A 26 -20.33 -10.01 39.05
CA PRO A 26 -21.48 -10.21 38.20
C PRO A 26 -20.97 -10.72 36.86
N ILE A 27 -21.52 -11.85 36.40
CA ILE A 27 -21.31 -12.36 35.05
C ILE A 27 -21.82 -11.29 34.09
N GLY A 28 -20.91 -10.42 33.67
CA GLY A 28 -21.15 -9.46 32.61
C GLY A 28 -21.44 -10.28 31.37
N VAL A 29 -22.68 -10.20 30.90
CA VAL A 29 -23.03 -10.63 29.55
C VAL A 29 -22.07 -9.90 28.64
N GLY A 30 -21.13 -10.64 28.03
CA GLY A 30 -20.04 -10.08 27.26
C GLY A 30 -20.60 -9.02 26.31
N GLU A 31 -20.07 -7.80 26.45
CA GLU A 31 -20.24 -6.76 25.44
C GLU A 31 -19.90 -7.42 24.10
N PRO A 32 -20.80 -7.38 23.11
CA PRO A 32 -20.59 -8.11 21.87
C PRO A 32 -19.24 -7.69 21.33
N ASP A 33 -18.37 -8.68 21.17
CA ASP A 33 -17.03 -8.56 20.65
C ASP A 33 -17.12 -7.66 19.41
N GLN A 34 -16.73 -6.39 19.56
CA GLN A 34 -16.48 -5.53 18.42
C GLN A 34 -15.15 -5.97 17.82
N GLN A 35 -15.09 -7.23 17.39
CA GLN A 35 -14.52 -7.57 16.11
C GLN A 35 -15.28 -6.68 15.12
N GLY A 36 -14.80 -5.44 14.97
CA GLY A 36 -15.21 -4.58 13.89
C GLY A 36 -15.06 -5.46 12.68
N GLU A 37 -16.18 -5.74 12.01
CA GLU A 37 -16.16 -6.44 10.75
C GLU A 37 -15.09 -5.72 9.93
N MET A 38 -13.94 -6.38 9.72
CA MET A 38 -13.01 -5.98 8.68
C MET A 38 -13.75 -6.28 7.39
N GLY A 39 -14.73 -5.43 7.08
CA GLY A 39 -15.32 -5.38 5.77
C GLY A 39 -14.15 -5.16 4.80
N PRO A 40 -14.24 -5.76 3.60
CA PRO A 40 -13.21 -5.61 2.57
C PRO A 40 -12.66 -4.17 2.52
N GLN A 41 -11.35 -4.02 2.72
CA GLN A 41 -10.66 -2.76 2.54
C GLN A 41 -10.58 -2.48 1.04
N PHE A 42 -11.68 -1.95 0.51
CA PHE A 42 -11.78 -1.41 -0.83
C PHE A 42 -10.91 -0.17 -0.93
N ASP A 43 -9.90 -0.20 -1.79
CA ASP A 43 -8.76 0.69 -1.64
C ASP A 43 -8.24 1.28 -2.96
N ILE A 44 -7.75 2.50 -2.82
CA ILE A 44 -6.91 3.17 -3.81
C ILE A 44 -5.52 3.18 -3.19
N SER A 45 -4.62 2.37 -3.71
CA SER A 45 -3.24 2.33 -3.26
C SER A 45 -2.37 3.19 -4.17
N ASP A 46 -1.99 4.35 -3.65
CA ASP A 46 -1.02 5.27 -4.23
C ASP A 46 -0.40 6.13 -3.09
N GLY A 47 0.55 7.00 -3.42
CA GLY A 47 1.24 7.86 -2.46
C GLY A 47 0.39 8.98 -1.83
N ALA A 48 -0.82 9.23 -2.33
CA ALA A 48 -1.77 10.16 -1.71
C ALA A 48 -2.75 9.46 -0.76
N ASN A 49 -2.82 8.14 -0.82
CA ASN A 49 -3.64 7.28 0.02
C ASN A 49 -2.73 6.36 0.85
N SER A 50 -3.27 5.33 1.50
CA SER A 50 -2.50 4.37 2.31
C SER A 50 -1.63 3.41 1.48
N GLY A 51 -1.20 3.83 0.28
CA GLY A 51 -0.43 3.01 -0.65
C GLY A 51 1.04 2.89 -0.29
N ALA A 52 1.66 1.83 -0.79
CA ALA A 52 3.03 1.45 -0.43
C ALA A 52 4.12 2.30 -1.12
N VAL A 53 3.80 2.98 -2.22
CA VAL A 53 4.79 3.70 -3.05
C VAL A 53 4.48 5.19 -3.08
N ALA A 54 5.26 5.98 -2.34
CA ALA A 54 5.04 7.43 -2.16
C ALA A 54 5.12 8.26 -3.46
N GLY A 55 5.87 7.80 -4.48
CA GLY A 55 6.08 8.52 -5.75
C GLY A 55 5.07 8.19 -6.85
N PHE A 56 4.04 7.40 -6.57
CA PHE A 56 3.01 7.02 -7.54
C PHE A 56 1.66 7.62 -7.15
N PHE A 57 0.89 8.15 -8.11
CA PHE A 57 -0.41 8.78 -7.83
C PHE A 57 -1.45 8.50 -8.90
N TRP A 58 -2.64 8.04 -8.53
CA TRP A 58 -3.81 8.06 -9.40
C TRP A 58 -4.39 9.47 -9.47
N LEU A 59 -4.78 9.91 -10.67
CA LEU A 59 -5.29 11.26 -10.92
C LEU A 59 -6.73 11.25 -11.40
N SER A 60 -7.38 12.41 -11.36
CA SER A 60 -8.68 12.61 -11.99
C SER A 60 -8.58 12.47 -13.53
N PRO A 61 -9.48 11.71 -14.19
CA PRO A 61 -10.78 11.22 -13.68
C PRO A 61 -10.77 9.81 -13.08
N THR A 62 -9.62 9.12 -13.03
CA THR A 62 -9.53 7.76 -12.48
C THR A 62 -9.97 7.72 -11.03
N VAL A 63 -9.55 8.70 -10.24
CA VAL A 63 -10.04 8.87 -8.87
C VAL A 63 -10.80 10.19 -8.75
N LYS A 64 -11.89 10.19 -7.96
CA LYS A 64 -12.75 11.38 -7.81
C LYS A 64 -11.98 12.58 -7.25
N LYS A 65 -11.07 12.33 -6.31
CA LYS A 65 -10.24 13.34 -5.65
C LYS A 65 -8.78 12.90 -5.72
N GLY A 66 -8.09 13.29 -6.78
CA GLY A 66 -6.64 13.11 -6.87
C GLY A 66 -5.88 14.14 -6.02
N PRO A 67 -4.57 13.91 -5.78
CA PRO A 67 -3.71 14.90 -5.16
C PRO A 67 -3.68 16.20 -5.96
N LYS A 68 -3.55 17.33 -5.24
CA LYS A 68 -3.47 18.68 -5.84
C LYS A 68 -2.04 19.19 -6.01
N THR A 69 -1.12 18.61 -5.27
CA THR A 69 0.28 19.01 -5.20
C THR A 69 1.15 17.77 -5.10
N PHE A 70 2.35 17.86 -5.66
CA PHE A 70 3.33 16.78 -5.69
C PHE A 70 4.62 17.30 -5.07
N ALA A 71 5.30 16.44 -4.31
CA ALA A 71 6.56 16.80 -3.67
C ALA A 71 7.78 16.37 -4.49
N GLY A 72 7.65 15.32 -5.30
CA GLY A 72 8.72 14.82 -6.13
C GLY A 72 8.67 15.29 -7.58
N THR A 73 9.79 15.03 -8.25
CA THR A 73 10.00 15.37 -9.65
C THR A 73 9.26 14.37 -10.53
N PHE A 74 8.44 14.86 -11.47
CA PHE A 74 7.80 14.00 -12.47
C PHE A 74 8.85 13.22 -13.26
N ASP A 75 8.60 11.93 -13.48
CA ASP A 75 9.42 11.11 -14.35
C ASP A 75 8.80 11.09 -15.76
N PRO A 76 9.36 11.80 -16.77
CA PRO A 76 8.84 11.76 -18.13
C PRO A 76 9.26 10.51 -18.90
N ASN A 77 10.24 9.75 -18.42
CA ASN A 77 10.82 8.60 -19.11
C ASN A 77 10.17 7.27 -18.71
N PHE A 78 9.14 7.30 -17.87
CA PHE A 78 8.52 6.10 -17.30
C PHE A 78 8.08 5.08 -18.35
N LEU A 79 7.59 5.54 -19.51
CA LEU A 79 7.13 4.65 -20.60
C LEU A 79 8.25 3.79 -21.20
N THR A 80 9.51 4.20 -21.07
CA THR A 80 10.66 3.40 -21.55
C THR A 80 10.85 2.09 -20.76
N LEU A 81 10.24 2.01 -19.57
CA LEU A 81 10.26 0.83 -18.70
C LEU A 81 9.15 -0.18 -19.02
N ASN A 82 8.34 0.07 -20.06
CA ASN A 82 7.21 -0.77 -20.48
C ASN A 82 6.21 -1.08 -19.34
N PRO A 83 5.65 -0.07 -18.67
CA PRO A 83 4.68 -0.29 -17.61
C PRO A 83 3.39 -0.93 -18.14
N THR A 84 2.72 -1.69 -17.26
CA THR A 84 1.42 -2.32 -17.54
C THR A 84 0.38 -1.93 -16.52
N ILE A 85 -0.87 -1.79 -16.98
CA ILE A 85 -2.05 -1.78 -16.11
C ILE A 85 -2.79 -3.08 -16.34
N ASP A 86 -2.76 -3.96 -15.35
CA ASP A 86 -3.44 -5.26 -15.38
C ASP A 86 -4.77 -5.16 -14.64
N ILE A 87 -5.85 -5.51 -15.34
CA ILE A 87 -7.22 -5.47 -14.81
C ILE A 87 -7.66 -6.89 -14.50
N CYS A 88 -8.13 -7.13 -13.29
CA CYS A 88 -8.59 -8.43 -12.82
C CYS A 88 -9.88 -8.29 -12.00
N LYS A 89 -10.60 -9.39 -11.82
CA LYS A 89 -11.76 -9.44 -10.92
C LYS A 89 -11.30 -9.65 -9.48
N ILE A 90 -11.96 -8.98 -8.54
CA ILE A 90 -11.81 -9.23 -7.09
C ILE A 90 -13.13 -9.78 -6.54
N ASN A 91 -13.07 -10.68 -5.56
CA ASN A 91 -14.24 -10.98 -4.73
C ASN A 91 -13.93 -10.38 -3.36
N GLY A 92 -14.69 -9.35 -2.96
CA GLY A 92 -14.52 -8.58 -1.72
C GLY A 92 -14.70 -9.36 -0.42
N THR A 93 -14.16 -10.57 -0.34
CA THR A 93 -14.29 -11.54 0.75
C THR A 93 -13.15 -12.54 0.64
N THR A 94 -11.93 -12.14 0.97
CA THR A 94 -10.93 -13.09 1.48
C THR A 94 -10.66 -12.75 2.94
N GLY A 95 -10.82 -13.75 3.82
CA GLY A 95 -10.61 -13.63 5.27
C GLY A 95 -9.13 -13.40 5.65
N ASP A 96 -8.28 -13.27 4.64
CA ASP A 96 -6.83 -13.23 4.67
C ASP A 96 -6.29 -11.78 4.57
N GLY A 97 -7.18 -10.78 4.49
CA GLY A 97 -6.84 -9.37 4.69
C GLY A 97 -6.37 -8.60 3.46
N PHE A 98 -6.33 -9.20 2.27
CA PHE A 98 -6.08 -8.48 1.02
C PHE A 98 -6.94 -9.01 -0.13
N ASP A 99 -7.79 -8.15 -0.70
CA ASP A 99 -8.54 -8.41 -1.94
C ASP A 99 -7.56 -8.44 -3.13
N ALA A 100 -6.80 -9.53 -3.27
CA ALA A 100 -5.94 -9.75 -4.41
C ALA A 100 -6.77 -10.13 -5.67
N CYS A 101 -6.17 -10.02 -6.85
CA CYS A 101 -6.74 -10.57 -8.07
C CYS A 101 -7.04 -12.08 -7.91
N ILE A 102 -8.32 -12.49 -7.90
CA ILE A 102 -8.72 -13.89 -7.63
C ILE A 102 -8.80 -14.71 -8.94
N GLY A 103 -8.10 -14.29 -9.99
CA GLY A 103 -8.17 -14.95 -11.28
C GLY A 103 -7.19 -14.39 -12.31
N SER A 104 -7.31 -14.87 -13.54
CA SER A 104 -6.51 -14.38 -14.65
C SER A 104 -6.78 -12.90 -14.92
N THR A 105 -5.73 -12.19 -15.31
CA THR A 105 -5.83 -10.85 -15.89
C THR A 105 -6.83 -10.86 -17.05
N ILE A 106 -7.87 -10.03 -16.93
CA ILE A 106 -8.89 -9.82 -17.95
C ILE A 106 -8.33 -8.99 -19.09
N ARG A 107 -7.53 -7.98 -18.73
CA ARG A 107 -6.94 -7.06 -19.69
C ARG A 107 -5.62 -6.52 -19.19
N THR A 108 -4.65 -6.44 -20.10
CA THR A 108 -3.39 -5.74 -19.89
C THR A 108 -3.37 -4.53 -20.82
N LEU A 109 -3.19 -3.34 -20.24
CA LEU A 109 -2.96 -2.09 -20.97
C LEU A 109 -1.47 -1.77 -20.90
N SER A 110 -0.86 -1.35 -22.01
CA SER A 110 0.58 -1.06 -22.05
C SER A 110 0.90 0.09 -23.00
N GLY A 111 2.18 0.49 -23.05
CA GLY A 111 2.67 1.46 -24.02
C GLY A 111 2.70 0.97 -25.47
N THR A 112 2.51 -0.33 -25.72
CA THR A 112 2.66 -0.94 -27.06
C THR A 112 1.40 -1.66 -27.55
N SER A 113 0.41 -1.90 -26.67
CA SER A 113 -0.82 -2.59 -27.01
C SER A 113 -1.82 -1.67 -27.72
N GLN A 114 -2.26 -2.06 -28.92
CA GLN A 114 -3.36 -1.41 -29.63
C GLN A 114 -4.70 -2.08 -29.26
N PRO A 115 -5.83 -1.34 -29.21
CA PRO A 115 -5.97 0.11 -29.48
C PRO A 115 -5.66 1.01 -28.26
N GLU A 116 -5.36 0.42 -27.11
CA GLU A 116 -5.31 1.09 -25.80
C GLU A 116 -3.86 1.40 -25.42
N ILE A 117 -3.34 2.46 -26.00
CA ILE A 117 -1.95 2.90 -25.80
C ILE A 117 -1.87 3.82 -24.57
N LEU A 118 -0.91 3.53 -23.69
CA LEU A 118 -0.49 4.45 -22.64
C LEU A 118 0.28 5.65 -23.21
N ARG A 119 -0.19 6.86 -22.91
CA ARG A 119 0.32 8.13 -23.46
C ARG A 119 0.89 9.03 -22.38
N LEU A 120 1.97 9.72 -22.71
CA LEU A 120 2.56 10.80 -21.92
C LEU A 120 1.89 12.15 -22.27
N ASP A 121 1.55 12.93 -21.25
CA ASP A 121 1.27 14.37 -21.33
C ASP A 121 2.29 15.09 -20.45
N ALA A 122 3.41 15.50 -21.06
CA ALA A 122 4.55 16.08 -20.35
C ALA A 122 4.22 17.46 -19.76
N ASP A 123 3.42 18.27 -20.46
CA ASP A 123 3.03 19.61 -20.00
C ASP A 123 2.17 19.56 -18.75
N LYS A 124 1.34 18.52 -18.62
CA LYS A 124 0.53 18.26 -17.43
C LYS A 124 1.13 17.20 -16.50
N GLU A 125 2.37 16.80 -16.75
CA GLU A 125 3.12 15.83 -15.96
C GLU A 125 2.31 14.58 -15.54
N ASN A 126 1.68 13.93 -16.51
CA ASN A 126 0.91 12.70 -16.27
C ASN A 126 0.95 11.72 -17.44
N TYR A 127 0.52 10.50 -17.14
CA TYR A 127 0.27 9.43 -18.08
C TYR A 127 -1.22 9.12 -18.15
N SER A 128 -1.70 8.70 -19.32
CA SER A 128 -3.07 8.23 -19.46
C SER A 128 -3.28 7.16 -20.51
N VAL A 129 -4.24 6.28 -20.26
CA VAL A 129 -4.75 5.32 -21.24
C VAL A 129 -6.27 5.29 -21.15
N THR A 130 -6.92 5.29 -22.31
CA THR A 130 -8.37 5.12 -22.41
C THR A 130 -8.66 3.65 -22.68
N TRP A 131 -9.27 2.98 -21.71
CA TRP A 131 -9.74 1.62 -21.81
C TRP A 131 -11.21 1.60 -22.19
N GLN A 132 -11.61 0.72 -23.09
CA GLN A 132 -13.01 0.48 -23.36
C GLN A 132 -13.38 -0.94 -22.96
N SER A 133 -14.09 -1.07 -21.85
CA SER A 133 -14.68 -2.35 -21.46
C SER A 133 -15.65 -2.82 -22.54
N THR A 134 -15.58 -4.09 -22.92
CA THR A 134 -16.56 -4.72 -23.79
C THR A 134 -17.65 -5.35 -22.93
N ASN A 135 -18.92 -5.19 -23.33
CA ASN A 135 -20.01 -5.96 -22.73
C ASN A 135 -19.77 -7.45 -23.05
N GLY A 136 -19.61 -8.30 -22.04
CA GLY A 136 -19.27 -9.71 -22.26
C GLY A 136 -19.04 -10.49 -20.97
N VAL A 137 -18.45 -11.68 -21.11
CA VAL A 137 -18.21 -12.63 -20.00
C VAL A 137 -17.28 -12.03 -18.93
N ASP A 138 -16.32 -11.19 -19.34
CA ASP A 138 -15.21 -10.77 -18.49
C ASP A 138 -15.55 -9.56 -17.59
N ILE A 139 -16.36 -8.60 -18.09
CA ILE A 139 -16.82 -7.43 -17.34
C ILE A 139 -18.34 -7.48 -17.15
N GLN A 140 -18.78 -7.62 -15.90
CA GLN A 140 -20.17 -7.79 -15.51
C GLN A 140 -20.62 -6.62 -14.62
N VAL A 141 -21.79 -6.07 -14.92
CA VAL A 141 -22.41 -5.02 -14.09
C VAL A 141 -22.59 -5.51 -12.66
N GLY A 142 -22.27 -4.66 -11.69
CA GLY A 142 -22.39 -4.98 -10.26
C GLY A 142 -21.15 -5.65 -9.68
N MET A 143 -20.24 -6.15 -10.52
CA MET A 143 -19.00 -6.77 -10.07
C MET A 143 -17.89 -5.74 -9.85
N GLU A 144 -16.87 -6.17 -9.11
CA GLU A 144 -15.73 -5.39 -8.69
C GLU A 144 -14.45 -5.92 -9.34
N TYR A 145 -13.56 -4.99 -9.63
CA TYR A 145 -12.33 -5.25 -10.33
C TYR A 145 -11.21 -4.45 -9.69
N ARG A 146 -9.97 -4.84 -9.95
CA ARG A 146 -8.78 -4.08 -9.56
C ARG A 146 -7.93 -3.84 -10.80
N ALA A 147 -7.49 -2.61 -10.97
CA ALA A 147 -6.48 -2.24 -11.95
C ALA A 147 -5.16 -1.99 -11.22
N VAL A 148 -4.14 -2.80 -11.51
CA VAL A 148 -2.82 -2.76 -10.88
C VAL A 148 -1.82 -2.16 -11.87
N LEU A 149 -1.13 -1.09 -11.48
CA LEU A 149 -0.01 -0.56 -12.24
C LEU A 149 1.29 -1.23 -11.79
N SER A 150 1.97 -1.89 -12.73
CA SER A 150 3.26 -2.53 -12.48
C SER A 150 4.31 -2.13 -13.53
N VAL A 151 5.57 -2.18 -13.13
CA VAL A 151 6.71 -1.83 -13.99
C VAL A 151 7.96 -2.56 -13.49
N VAL A 152 8.73 -3.18 -14.39
CA VAL A 152 9.95 -3.97 -14.05
C VAL A 152 9.74 -4.96 -12.88
N GLY A 153 8.55 -5.58 -12.79
CA GLY A 153 8.21 -6.53 -11.71
C GLY A 153 7.83 -5.90 -10.37
N VAL A 154 7.78 -4.57 -10.28
CA VAL A 154 7.34 -3.80 -9.10
C VAL A 154 5.91 -3.33 -9.30
N THR A 155 5.03 -3.62 -8.34
CA THR A 155 3.70 -3.01 -8.27
C THR A 155 3.80 -1.63 -7.64
N LEU A 156 3.43 -0.60 -8.39
CA LEU A 156 3.43 0.78 -7.89
C LEU A 156 2.17 1.10 -7.09
N GLY A 157 1.03 0.52 -7.48
CA GLY A 157 -0.23 0.73 -6.80
C GLY A 157 -1.41 0.20 -7.61
N TRP A 158 -2.61 0.38 -7.07
CA TRP A 158 -3.83 -0.12 -7.67
C TRP A 158 -5.03 0.78 -7.40
N VAL A 159 -6.07 0.62 -8.21
CA VAL A 159 -7.38 1.25 -8.00
C VAL A 159 -8.47 0.21 -8.15
N ASP A 160 -9.35 0.14 -7.16
CA ASP A 160 -10.54 -0.70 -7.23
C ASP A 160 -11.62 -0.03 -8.07
N LEU A 161 -12.26 -0.84 -8.92
CA LEU A 161 -13.23 -0.42 -9.91
C LEU A 161 -14.58 -1.08 -9.64
N LYS A 162 -15.66 -0.32 -9.81
CA LYS A 162 -17.04 -0.85 -9.75
C LYS A 162 -17.72 -0.68 -11.11
N ALA A 163 -18.13 -1.80 -11.69
CA ALA A 163 -18.84 -1.82 -12.96
C ALA A 163 -20.32 -1.44 -12.77
N VAL A 164 -20.80 -0.44 -13.49
CA VAL A 164 -22.23 -0.04 -13.49
C VAL A 164 -22.83 -0.08 -14.89
N ALA A 165 -24.15 -0.29 -14.97
CA ALA A 165 -24.86 -0.34 -16.26
C ALA A 165 -25.02 1.04 -16.90
N LYS A 166 -25.25 2.10 -16.10
CA LYS A 166 -25.58 3.43 -16.62
C LYS A 166 -24.83 4.51 -15.85
N LYS A 167 -24.53 5.62 -16.53
CA LYS A 167 -23.86 6.79 -15.94
C LYS A 167 -24.54 7.30 -14.67
N LYS A 168 -25.87 7.26 -14.61
CA LYS A 168 -26.65 7.71 -13.44
C LYS A 168 -26.38 6.87 -12.17
N ASP A 169 -25.87 5.65 -12.34
CA ASP A 169 -25.62 4.71 -11.24
C ASP A 169 -24.22 4.93 -10.63
N LEU A 170 -23.34 5.71 -11.28
CA LEU A 170 -22.02 6.08 -10.74
C LEU A 170 -22.11 6.81 -9.40
N LYS A 171 -23.22 7.49 -9.12
CA LYS A 171 -23.47 8.14 -7.83
C LYS A 171 -23.63 7.15 -6.67
N ASN A 172 -23.95 5.89 -6.98
CA ASN A 172 -24.10 4.82 -6.00
C ASN A 172 -22.78 4.07 -5.75
N VAL A 173 -21.72 4.40 -6.49
CA VAL A 173 -20.40 3.82 -6.29
C VAL A 173 -19.75 4.45 -5.06
N GLY A 174 -19.39 3.59 -4.11
CA GLY A 174 -18.78 3.95 -2.84
C GLY A 174 -17.44 4.70 -2.99
N PRO A 175 -16.96 5.36 -1.92
CA PRO A 175 -15.77 6.21 -1.97
C PRO A 175 -14.46 5.44 -2.25
N GLY A 176 -14.38 4.14 -1.92
CA GLY A 176 -13.21 3.30 -2.19
C GLY A 176 -13.11 2.75 -3.62
N PHE A 177 -14.05 3.12 -4.50
CA PHE A 177 -14.08 2.63 -5.88
C PHE A 177 -14.08 3.77 -6.90
N SER A 178 -13.42 3.51 -8.02
CA SER A 178 -13.71 4.21 -9.26
C SER A 178 -14.82 3.54 -10.03
N GLY A 179 -15.94 4.25 -10.19
CA GLY A 179 -17.07 3.76 -10.97
C GLY A 179 -16.81 3.89 -12.47
N PHE A 180 -17.12 2.84 -13.24
CA PHE A 180 -17.10 2.91 -14.69
C PHE A 180 -18.36 2.31 -15.29
N VAL A 181 -18.79 2.84 -16.44
CA VAL A 181 -19.96 2.33 -17.16
C VAL A 181 -19.50 1.27 -18.15
N VAL A 182 -20.04 0.05 -18.05
CA VAL A 182 -19.67 -1.03 -18.96
C VAL A 182 -19.99 -0.63 -20.41
N GLY A 183 -19.07 -0.89 -21.33
CA GLY A 183 -19.18 -0.49 -22.74
C GLY A 183 -18.73 0.94 -23.04
N SER A 184 -18.54 1.79 -22.01
CA SER A 184 -18.09 3.17 -22.18
C SER A 184 -16.58 3.31 -21.98
N PRO A 185 -15.94 4.30 -22.63
CA PRO A 185 -14.54 4.61 -22.36
C PRO A 185 -14.32 5.02 -20.89
N PHE A 186 -13.28 4.46 -20.29
CA PHE A 186 -12.78 4.81 -18.97
C PHE A 186 -11.32 5.24 -19.09
N VAL A 187 -10.95 6.35 -18.47
CA VAL A 187 -9.57 6.89 -18.55
C VAL A 187 -8.84 6.56 -17.26
N PHE A 188 -7.81 5.74 -17.38
CA PHE A 188 -6.75 5.65 -16.38
C PHE A 188 -5.81 6.83 -16.58
N LYS A 189 -5.57 7.61 -15.53
CA LYS A 189 -4.65 8.73 -15.50
C LYS A 189 -3.87 8.67 -14.19
N PHE A 190 -2.56 8.82 -14.28
CA PHE A 190 -1.67 8.75 -13.13
C PHE A 190 -0.42 9.60 -13.33
N ARG A 191 0.30 9.83 -12.24
CA ARG A 191 1.63 10.44 -12.20
C ARG A 191 2.61 9.46 -11.58
N VAL A 192 3.84 9.47 -12.08
CA VAL A 192 4.98 8.77 -11.48
C VAL A 192 6.09 9.78 -11.26
N GLU A 193 6.71 9.74 -10.09
CA GLU A 193 7.87 10.54 -9.74
C GLU A 193 9.17 9.73 -9.88
N THR A 194 10.28 10.43 -10.09
CA THR A 194 11.61 9.82 -10.12
C THR A 194 12.02 9.32 -8.72
N GLY A 195 12.95 8.37 -8.66
CA GLY A 195 13.54 7.93 -7.39
C GLY A 195 12.72 6.89 -6.62
N ILE A 196 11.70 6.31 -7.26
CA ILE A 196 10.99 5.15 -6.71
C ILE A 196 11.94 3.96 -6.68
N ALA A 197 12.06 3.31 -5.52
CA ALA A 197 12.85 2.09 -5.35
C ALA A 197 12.32 0.97 -6.25
N GLY A 198 13.20 0.39 -7.05
CA GLY A 198 12.89 -0.71 -7.96
C GLY A 198 13.44 -2.07 -7.51
N ALA A 199 14.60 -2.08 -6.84
CA ALA A 199 15.18 -3.31 -6.34
C ALA A 199 16.05 -3.07 -5.11
N VAL A 200 16.16 -4.10 -4.28
CA VAL A 200 17.15 -4.20 -3.20
C VAL A 200 18.09 -5.34 -3.52
N VAL A 201 19.37 -5.01 -3.72
CA VAL A 201 20.42 -6.00 -3.96
C VAL A 201 21.17 -6.21 -2.65
N VAL A 202 21.01 -7.39 -2.07
CA VAL A 202 21.74 -7.80 -0.87
C VAL A 202 22.99 -8.56 -1.28
N THR A 203 24.14 -8.03 -0.89
CA THR A 203 25.44 -8.67 -1.09
C THR A 203 25.88 -9.32 0.21
N PRO A 204 25.99 -10.66 0.26
CA PRO A 204 26.59 -11.33 1.41
C PRO A 204 28.07 -10.94 1.50
N PRO A 205 28.68 -11.03 2.69
CA PRO A 205 30.13 -10.97 2.74
C PRO A 205 30.70 -12.13 1.92
N GLY A 206 31.93 -11.98 1.40
CA GLY A 206 32.61 -13.05 0.68
C GLY A 206 32.63 -14.37 1.48
N GLN A 207 32.97 -15.49 0.82
CA GLN A 207 32.88 -16.83 1.41
C GLN A 207 33.40 -16.86 2.87
N MET A 208 32.46 -17.03 3.80
CA MET A 208 32.72 -17.11 5.22
C MET A 208 32.17 -18.45 5.70
N ILE A 209 33.05 -19.28 6.26
CA ILE A 209 32.63 -20.47 6.99
C ILE A 209 32.40 -20.00 8.40
N LEU A 210 31.13 -19.97 8.83
CA LEU A 210 30.80 -19.73 10.23
C LEU A 210 31.25 -20.93 11.05
N ASP A 211 31.88 -20.67 12.18
CA ASP A 211 32.27 -21.75 13.09
C ASP A 211 31.02 -22.29 13.78
N ALA A 212 30.66 -23.52 13.44
CA ALA A 212 29.50 -24.21 14.01
C ALA A 212 29.56 -24.36 15.54
N ASN A 213 30.73 -24.13 16.16
CA ASN A 213 30.92 -24.18 17.61
C ASN A 213 30.87 -22.82 18.30
N THR A 214 30.65 -21.74 17.54
CA THR A 214 30.61 -20.37 18.07
C THR A 214 29.20 -19.76 17.89
N PRO A 215 28.27 -19.99 18.85
CA PRO A 215 26.95 -19.37 18.82
C PRO A 215 27.04 -17.84 18.83
N GLY A 216 26.20 -17.17 18.03
CA GLY A 216 26.11 -15.70 17.99
C GLY A 216 27.05 -15.02 17.00
N GLU A 217 27.72 -15.78 16.13
CA GLU A 217 28.50 -15.20 15.04
C GLU A 217 27.60 -14.36 14.11
N SER A 218 27.94 -13.08 13.95
CA SER A 218 27.15 -12.14 13.13
C SER A 218 27.78 -11.96 11.76
N VAL A 219 26.95 -12.04 10.72
CA VAL A 219 27.38 -11.87 9.33
C VAL A 219 26.93 -10.50 8.85
N GLY A 220 27.89 -9.68 8.41
CA GLY A 220 27.61 -8.36 7.87
C GLY A 220 27.15 -8.45 6.42
N TYR A 221 25.88 -8.14 6.16
CA TYR A 221 25.35 -7.96 4.81
C TYR A 221 25.41 -6.49 4.41
N THR A 222 25.62 -6.22 3.13
CA THR A 222 25.40 -4.90 2.57
C THR A 222 24.19 -4.94 1.64
N ALA A 223 23.38 -3.88 1.66
CA ALA A 223 22.28 -3.71 0.71
C ALA A 223 22.50 -2.44 -0.10
N THR A 224 22.26 -2.56 -1.41
CA THR A 224 22.16 -1.43 -2.32
C THR A 224 20.73 -1.36 -2.82
N VAL A 225 20.08 -0.22 -2.62
CA VAL A 225 18.76 0.04 -3.21
C VAL A 225 18.97 0.76 -4.53
N THR A 226 18.32 0.30 -5.60
CA THR A 226 18.29 0.99 -6.89
C THR A 226 16.89 1.45 -7.21
N ASP A 227 16.77 2.49 -8.03
CA ASP A 227 15.50 2.95 -8.56
C ASP A 227 14.97 2.03 -9.68
N LEU A 228 13.83 2.40 -10.27
CA LEU A 228 13.21 1.69 -11.40
C LEU A 228 14.10 1.62 -12.66
N TYR A 229 15.14 2.46 -12.76
CA TYR A 229 16.12 2.50 -13.84
C TYR A 229 17.44 1.80 -13.49
N ALA A 230 17.47 1.05 -12.37
CA ALA A 230 18.65 0.40 -11.83
C ALA A 230 19.78 1.38 -11.44
N VAL A 231 19.45 2.64 -11.15
CA VAL A 231 20.39 3.64 -10.63
C VAL A 231 20.37 3.58 -9.09
N ALA A 232 21.55 3.56 -8.46
CA ALA A 232 21.65 3.51 -7.00
C ALA A 232 20.97 4.72 -6.32
N LEU A 233 20.10 4.46 -5.36
CA LEU A 233 19.44 5.47 -4.54
C LEU A 233 20.30 5.83 -3.33
N SER A 234 20.72 7.09 -3.25
CA SER A 234 21.40 7.61 -2.06
C SER A 234 20.41 7.84 -0.92
N GLY A 235 20.74 7.39 0.30
CA GLY A 235 19.92 7.66 1.49
C GLY A 235 18.72 6.72 1.68
N ALA A 236 18.58 5.68 0.84
CA ALA A 236 17.58 4.65 1.06
C ALA A 236 17.85 3.88 2.37
N THR A 237 16.80 3.64 3.14
CA THR A 237 16.86 2.82 4.37
C THR A 237 16.37 1.42 4.05
N VAL A 238 17.06 0.40 4.57
CA VAL A 238 16.69 -1.01 4.44
C VAL A 238 16.45 -1.55 5.85
N ASP A 239 15.22 -1.99 6.10
CA ASP A 239 14.87 -2.67 7.34
C ASP A 239 15.17 -4.16 7.20
N TRP A 240 15.83 -4.73 8.21
CA TRP A 240 16.25 -6.12 8.23
C TRP A 240 15.46 -6.89 9.27
N THR A 241 15.08 -8.12 8.93
CA THR A 241 14.48 -9.10 9.85
C THR A 241 15.01 -10.48 9.49
N SER A 242 15.18 -11.35 10.49
CA SER A 242 15.76 -12.70 10.37
C SER A 242 14.93 -13.71 11.15
#